data_AF-A0AAD6SQ74-F1
#
_entry.id   AF-A0AAD6SQ74-F1
#
_cell.length_a   1.000
_cell.length_b   1.000
_cell.length_c   1.000
_cell.angle_alpha   90.00
_cell.angle_beta   90.00
_cell.angle_gamma   90.00
#
_symmetry.space_group_name_H-M   'P 1'
#
loop_
_entity.id
_entity.type
_entity.pdbx_description
1 polymer ?
#
loop_
_entity_poly.entity_id
_entity_poly.type
_entity_poly.pdbx_seq_one_letter_code
_entity_poly.pdbx_strand_id
1 'polypeptide(L)'
;MMFVFGEVQDPNAETVNLVEDIVRGQIIELIVQARALATRRGARYLSAEDLIFLIRHDRGKVNRLRTYLSWKDVRKHAKDSGGDGGGGVEVETLEDGGDEKLTTKAQKITIKLPWEITTIYSEVLKQSGHQSDDEEDEDDMEAHEASLLRLKEADDATRQMTREEYQHYSDCRQASFTYRKAKRFREFLNLPTHLDLKAGDDTVDIVGFLAFEMVRSLTLAGLTVKKSLEDDSAYASSPSLGKRKALSGAGGSPEKRRREDAGDGDEEAALPVNTLFLPPPEARTALRPEHIQDAFSRMQTEWAHLRSAGSRNWRGGSYTDACFAHLNFYSLRTVCMYCIVFRSAIAHNICIMY
;
A
#
# COMPACT_ATOMS: atom_id res chain seq x y z
N MET A 1 0.06 -11.66 1.57
CA MET A 1 0.23 -10.19 1.71
C MET A 1 -0.98 -9.56 2.37
N MET A 2 -2.18 -9.62 1.79
CA MET A 2 -3.39 -9.07 2.44
C MET A 2 -3.69 -9.70 3.80
N PHE A 3 -3.35 -10.98 4.01
CA PHE A 3 -3.39 -11.63 5.33
C PHE A 3 -2.51 -10.92 6.39
N VAL A 4 -1.31 -10.46 6.01
CA VAL A 4 -0.32 -9.90 6.95
C VAL A 4 -0.69 -8.48 7.36
N PHE A 5 -1.22 -7.70 6.42
CA PHE A 5 -1.60 -6.29 6.64
C PHE A 5 -3.09 -6.11 6.92
N GLY A 6 -3.88 -7.17 6.79
CA GLY A 6 -5.31 -7.18 6.96
C GLY A 6 -5.69 -7.59 8.37
N GLU A 7 -6.96 -7.36 8.71
CA GLU A 7 -7.53 -7.77 9.99
C GLU A 7 -8.08 -9.19 9.98
N VAL A 8 -8.38 -9.72 8.79
CA VAL A 8 -9.08 -10.99 8.56
C VAL A 8 -8.18 -11.92 7.78
N GLN A 9 -8.19 -13.20 8.19
CA GLN A 9 -7.35 -14.23 7.59
C GLN A 9 -7.70 -14.44 6.10
N ASP A 10 -9.00 -14.58 5.83
CA ASP A 10 -9.52 -14.81 4.48
C ASP A 10 -10.20 -13.54 3.93
N PRO A 11 -9.50 -12.73 3.11
CA PRO A 11 -10.12 -11.59 2.45
C PRO A 11 -11.09 -12.06 1.35
N ASN A 12 -12.15 -11.29 1.13
CA ASN A 12 -13.11 -11.56 0.06
C ASN A 12 -12.41 -11.61 -1.31
N ALA A 13 -12.75 -12.61 -2.13
CA ALA A 13 -12.13 -12.82 -3.44
C ALA A 13 -12.28 -11.61 -4.37
N GLU A 14 -13.44 -10.94 -4.34
CA GLU A 14 -13.67 -9.71 -5.10
C GLU A 14 -12.71 -8.58 -4.72
N THR A 15 -12.44 -8.43 -3.42
CA THR A 15 -11.49 -7.44 -2.91
C THR A 15 -10.06 -7.77 -3.36
N VAL A 16 -9.68 -9.05 -3.32
CA VAL A 16 -8.37 -9.51 -3.80
C VAL A 16 -8.20 -9.22 -5.29
N ASN A 17 -9.20 -9.55 -6.11
CA ASN A 17 -9.19 -9.29 -7.55
C ASN A 17 -9.08 -7.79 -7.86
N LEU A 18 -9.80 -6.95 -7.12
CA LEU A 18 -9.70 -5.50 -7.26
C LEU A 18 -8.30 -4.98 -6.93
N VAL A 19 -7.69 -5.46 -5.83
CA VAL A 19 -6.32 -5.09 -5.45
C VAL A 19 -5.33 -5.56 -6.52
N GLU A 20 -5.50 -6.76 -7.05
CA GLU A 20 -4.68 -7.30 -8.14
C GLU A 20 -4.74 -6.41 -9.38
N ASP A 21 -5.93 -6.02 -9.83
CA ASP A 21 -6.13 -5.16 -11.00
C ASP A 21 -5.52 -3.76 -10.80
N ILE A 22 -5.73 -3.15 -9.61
CA ILE A 22 -5.14 -1.85 -9.28
C ILE A 22 -3.61 -1.93 -9.32
N VAL A 23 -3.03 -2.90 -8.61
CA VAL A 23 -1.57 -3.05 -8.49
C VAL A 23 -0.95 -3.33 -9.86
N ARG A 24 -1.56 -4.22 -10.65
CA ARG A 24 -1.11 -4.51 -12.02
C ARG A 24 -1.11 -3.25 -12.89
N GLY A 25 -2.20 -2.49 -12.86
CA GLY A 25 -2.31 -1.23 -13.61
C GLY A 25 -1.25 -0.20 -13.20
N GLN A 26 -1.03 -0.04 -11.89
CA GLN A 26 -0.03 0.90 -11.37
C GLN A 26 1.40 0.49 -11.75
N ILE A 27 1.74 -0.80 -11.71
CA ILE A 27 3.06 -1.29 -12.11
C ILE A 27 3.31 -1.03 -13.60
N ILE A 28 2.33 -1.35 -14.45
CA ILE A 28 2.47 -1.13 -15.90
C ILE A 28 2.71 0.34 -16.19
N GLU A 29 1.93 1.23 -15.58
CA GLU A 29 2.11 2.67 -15.74
C GLU A 29 3.48 3.14 -15.27
N LEU A 30 3.94 2.64 -14.12
CA LEU A 30 5.27 2.94 -13.59
C LEU A 30 6.37 2.55 -14.59
N ILE A 31 6.28 1.36 -15.19
CA ILE A 31 7.24 0.89 -16.19
C ILE A 31 7.19 1.73 -17.46
N VAL A 32 6.00 2.11 -17.93
CA VAL A 32 5.83 2.99 -19.11
C VAL A 32 6.51 4.34 -18.89
N GLN A 33 6.31 4.94 -17.71
CA GLN A 33 6.93 6.22 -17.38
C GLN A 33 8.45 6.11 -17.23
N ALA A 34 8.93 5.04 -16.60
CA ALA A 34 10.37 4.80 -16.46
C ALA A 34 11.01 4.56 -17.83
N ARG A 35 10.32 3.86 -18.74
CA ARG A 35 10.77 3.70 -20.13
C ARG A 35 10.84 5.03 -20.87
N ALA A 36 9.89 5.94 -20.66
CA ALA A 36 9.92 7.26 -21.26
C ALA A 36 11.16 8.07 -20.81
N LEU A 37 11.56 7.95 -19.54
CA LEU A 37 12.79 8.54 -19.01
C LEU A 37 14.04 7.91 -19.62
N ALA A 38 14.11 6.58 -19.67
CA ALA A 38 15.21 5.85 -20.29
C ALA A 38 15.40 6.28 -21.76
N THR A 39 14.30 6.43 -22.49
CA THR A 39 14.29 6.87 -23.89
C THR A 39 14.81 8.31 -24.03
N ARG A 40 14.41 9.22 -23.14
CA ARG A 40 14.91 10.62 -23.13
C ARG A 40 16.41 10.71 -22.84
N ARG A 41 16.94 9.78 -22.03
CA ARG A 41 18.37 9.62 -21.77
C ARG A 41 19.14 9.02 -22.96
N GLY A 42 18.44 8.45 -23.95
CA GLY A 42 19.06 7.70 -25.04
C GLY A 42 19.45 6.27 -24.66
N ALA A 43 18.96 5.75 -23.52
CA ALA A 43 19.21 4.38 -23.10
C ALA A 43 18.31 3.41 -23.87
N ARG A 44 18.92 2.34 -24.40
CA ARG A 44 18.18 1.29 -25.13
C ARG A 44 17.31 0.44 -24.20
N TYR A 45 17.72 0.29 -22.95
CA TYR A 45 17.09 -0.55 -21.94
C TYR A 45 16.74 0.27 -20.71
N LEU A 46 15.72 -0.20 -19.97
CA LEU A 46 15.35 0.34 -18.68
C LEU A 46 16.42 -0.03 -17.65
N SER A 47 16.85 0.92 -16.81
CA SER A 47 17.74 0.64 -15.67
C SER A 47 17.01 0.81 -14.32
N ALA A 48 17.61 0.27 -13.25
CA ALA A 48 17.15 0.46 -11.88
C ALA A 48 16.97 1.95 -11.52
N GLU A 49 17.89 2.81 -11.95
CA GLU A 49 17.84 4.25 -11.72
C GLU A 49 16.58 4.91 -12.27
N ASP A 50 16.11 4.48 -13.44
CA ASP A 50 14.90 5.04 -14.07
C ASP A 50 13.66 4.78 -13.22
N LEU A 51 13.60 3.60 -12.57
CA LEU A 51 12.52 3.22 -11.64
C LEU A 51 12.61 3.99 -10.32
N ILE A 52 13.81 4.06 -9.74
CA ILE A 52 14.03 4.75 -8.46
C ILE A 52 13.78 6.27 -8.61
N PHE A 53 14.06 6.84 -9.78
CA PHE A 53 13.81 8.26 -10.05
C PHE A 53 12.34 8.65 -9.94
N LEU A 54 11.43 7.74 -10.28
CA LEU A 54 10.00 7.98 -10.18
C LEU A 54 9.56 8.14 -8.72
N ILE A 55 10.10 7.31 -7.82
CA ILE A 55 9.75 7.31 -6.38
C ILE A 55 10.59 8.30 -5.54
N ARG A 56 11.45 9.10 -6.16
CA ARG A 56 12.46 9.96 -5.48
C ARG A 56 11.92 10.91 -4.40
N HIS A 57 10.63 11.23 -4.43
CA HIS A 57 10.01 12.14 -3.48
C HIS A 57 9.69 11.48 -2.14
N ASP A 58 9.60 10.15 -2.11
CA ASP A 58 9.38 9.36 -0.91
C ASP A 58 10.71 8.78 -0.44
N ARG A 59 11.43 9.58 0.38
CA ARG A 59 12.77 9.22 0.86
C ARG A 59 12.75 7.92 1.68
N GLY A 60 11.75 7.76 2.56
CA GLY A 60 11.58 6.55 3.35
C GLY A 60 11.41 5.30 2.48
N LYS A 61 10.62 5.36 1.40
CA LYS A 61 10.48 4.23 0.47
C LYS A 61 11.77 3.93 -0.29
N VAL A 62 12.50 4.96 -0.72
CA VAL A 62 13.81 4.80 -1.37
C VAL A 62 14.82 4.17 -0.42
N ASN A 63 14.87 4.58 0.85
CA ASN A 63 15.79 4.01 1.83
C ASN A 63 15.49 2.52 2.08
N ARG A 64 14.21 2.17 2.28
CA ARG A 64 13.79 0.77 2.39
C ARG A 64 14.17 -0.08 1.19
N LEU A 65 14.07 0.46 -0.03
CA LEU A 65 14.50 -0.23 -1.24
C LEU A 65 16.01 -0.47 -1.27
N ARG A 66 16.83 0.50 -0.85
CA ARG A 66 18.30 0.34 -0.73
C ARG A 66 18.64 -0.80 0.22
N THR A 67 18.03 -0.82 1.41
CA THR A 67 18.21 -1.89 2.39
C THR A 67 17.79 -3.24 1.82
N TYR A 68 16.64 -3.31 1.15
CA TYR A 68 16.15 -4.54 0.51
C TYR A 68 17.13 -5.10 -0.54
N LEU A 69 17.67 -4.25 -1.42
CA LEU A 69 18.65 -4.65 -2.43
C LEU A 69 19.98 -5.09 -1.80
N SER A 70 20.47 -4.37 -0.78
CA SER A 70 21.67 -4.77 -0.03
C SER A 70 21.53 -6.18 0.57
N TRP A 71 20.40 -6.49 1.21
CA TRP A 71 20.15 -7.83 1.77
C TRP A 71 19.94 -8.91 0.70
N LYS A 72 19.47 -8.55 -0.49
CA LYS A 72 19.39 -9.47 -1.64
C LYS A 72 20.80 -9.85 -2.09
N ASP A 73 21.69 -8.88 -2.23
CA ASP A 73 23.06 -9.11 -2.69
C ASP A 73 23.86 -9.94 -1.69
N VAL A 74 23.73 -9.66 -0.40
CA VAL A 74 24.34 -10.49 0.67
C VAL A 74 23.88 -11.95 0.55
N ARG A 75 22.58 -12.20 0.40
CA ARG A 75 22.04 -13.56 0.26
C ARG A 75 22.51 -14.27 -1.02
N LYS A 76 22.67 -13.51 -2.12
CA LYS A 76 23.21 -14.04 -3.37
C LYS A 76 24.68 -14.44 -3.20
N HIS A 77 25.51 -13.58 -2.62
CA HIS A 77 26.93 -13.84 -2.38
C HIS A 77 27.17 -15.00 -1.40
N ALA A 78 26.38 -15.10 -0.33
CA ALA A 78 26.45 -16.23 0.59
C ALA A 78 26.14 -17.56 -0.12
N LYS A 79 25.15 -17.55 -1.02
CA LYS A 79 24.79 -18.72 -1.82
C LYS A 79 25.84 -19.08 -2.87
N ASP A 80 26.46 -18.09 -3.50
CA ASP A 80 27.53 -18.32 -4.49
C ASP A 80 28.85 -18.77 -3.83
N SER A 81 29.04 -18.49 -2.53
CA SER A 81 30.20 -18.92 -1.74
C SER A 81 30.06 -20.33 -1.15
N GLY A 82 28.83 -20.87 -1.09
CA GLY A 82 28.53 -22.24 -0.67
C GLY A 82 28.23 -23.11 -1.90
N GLY A 83 29.24 -23.81 -2.41
CA GLY A 83 29.20 -24.57 -3.66
C GLY A 83 28.05 -25.59 -3.81
N ASP A 84 27.69 -25.81 -5.07
CA ASP A 84 26.85 -26.85 -5.68
C ASP A 84 26.29 -27.95 -4.74
N GLY A 85 24.97 -27.93 -4.56
CA GLY A 85 24.24 -28.96 -3.81
C GLY A 85 22.75 -28.63 -3.76
N GLY A 86 21.99 -29.18 -4.71
CA GLY A 86 20.53 -29.16 -4.65
C GLY A 86 20.03 -29.78 -3.35
N GLY A 87 19.29 -29.01 -2.57
CA GLY A 87 18.65 -29.47 -1.35
C GLY A 87 18.00 -28.27 -0.65
N GLY A 88 16.71 -28.35 -0.41
CA GLY A 88 15.99 -27.34 0.35
C GLY A 88 16.65 -27.16 1.72
N VAL A 89 17.24 -26.00 1.94
CA VAL A 89 17.50 -25.52 3.30
C VAL A 89 16.40 -24.53 3.58
N GLU A 90 15.46 -25.02 4.37
CA GLU A 90 14.49 -24.27 5.14
C GLU A 90 15.20 -23.07 5.76
N VAL A 91 14.64 -21.88 5.56
CA VAL A 91 15.07 -20.69 6.31
C VAL A 91 14.47 -20.83 7.69
N GLU A 92 14.99 -21.78 8.46
CA GLU A 92 14.89 -21.79 9.90
C GLU A 92 15.87 -20.72 10.43
N THR A 93 15.31 -19.79 11.21
CA THR A 93 15.98 -19.14 12.34
C THR A 93 17.13 -18.18 12.02
N LEU A 94 16.81 -16.97 11.54
CA LEU A 94 17.66 -15.77 11.73
C LEU A 94 16.82 -14.51 12.05
N GLU A 95 15.73 -14.66 12.79
CA GLU A 95 15.09 -13.56 13.53
C GLU A 95 14.88 -14.04 14.97
N ASP A 96 15.95 -14.43 15.67
CA ASP A 96 16.01 -14.40 17.14
C ASP A 96 17.48 -14.44 17.62
N GLY A 97 17.83 -13.53 18.53
CA GLY A 97 19.04 -13.63 19.35
C GLY A 97 20.37 -13.15 18.76
N GLY A 98 20.62 -11.85 18.87
CA GLY A 98 21.92 -11.25 19.20
C GLY A 98 23.10 -11.50 18.26
N ASP A 99 23.53 -10.47 17.53
CA ASP A 99 24.89 -10.47 16.98
C ASP A 99 25.51 -9.07 16.94
N GLU A 100 26.20 -8.73 18.03
CA GLU A 100 27.09 -7.57 18.14
C GLU A 100 28.50 -7.88 17.54
N LYS A 101 28.64 -8.93 16.72
CA LYS A 101 29.98 -9.41 16.30
C LYS A 101 30.14 -9.93 14.86
N LEU A 102 29.13 -9.80 14.00
CA LEU A 102 29.19 -10.08 12.57
C LEU A 102 29.27 -8.79 11.73
N THR A 103 29.97 -7.78 12.22
CA THR A 103 30.37 -6.59 11.46
C THR A 103 31.56 -6.86 10.53
N THR A 104 31.63 -8.04 9.91
CA THR A 104 32.54 -8.27 8.77
C THR A 104 31.96 -7.59 7.55
N LYS A 105 32.15 -6.27 7.48
CA LYS A 105 32.10 -5.39 6.29
C LYS A 105 31.32 -5.97 5.10
N ALA A 106 30.03 -6.23 5.28
CA ALA A 106 29.12 -6.22 4.14
C ALA A 106 29.18 -4.78 3.65
N GLN A 107 29.93 -4.52 2.58
CA GLN A 107 29.96 -3.19 1.98
C GLN A 107 28.50 -2.81 1.72
N LYS A 108 27.95 -1.87 2.50
CA LYS A 108 26.65 -1.25 2.25
C LYS A 108 26.68 -0.89 0.78
N ILE A 109 25.92 -1.58 -0.07
CA ILE A 109 25.86 -1.27 -1.49
C ILE A 109 25.11 0.05 -1.56
N THR A 110 25.86 1.14 -1.44
CA THR A 110 25.35 2.49 -1.53
C THR A 110 25.05 2.73 -3.00
N ILE A 111 23.79 2.52 -3.38
CA ILE A 111 23.29 2.93 -4.69
C ILE A 111 23.48 4.44 -4.80
N LYS A 112 24.50 4.91 -5.54
CA LYS A 112 24.75 6.34 -5.67
C LYS A 112 23.72 6.90 -6.64
N LEU A 113 22.74 7.65 -6.14
CA LEU A 113 21.69 8.17 -7.02
C LEU A 113 22.21 9.41 -7.75
N PRO A 114 22.00 9.51 -9.07
CA PRO A 114 22.51 10.63 -9.87
C PRO A 114 22.02 12.03 -9.42
N TRP A 115 20.91 12.10 -8.70
CA TRP A 115 20.30 13.35 -8.21
C TRP A 115 20.63 13.68 -6.75
N GLU A 116 21.50 12.89 -6.10
CA GLU A 116 21.98 13.22 -4.76
C GLU A 116 23.08 14.29 -4.83
N ILE A 117 23.00 15.26 -3.93
CA ILE A 117 23.97 16.36 -3.82
C ILE A 117 25.38 15.80 -3.62
N THR A 118 25.50 14.74 -2.82
CA THR A 118 26.76 14.02 -2.56
C THR A 118 27.35 13.41 -3.84
N THR A 119 26.51 12.95 -4.78
CA THR A 119 26.96 12.43 -6.06
C THR A 119 27.54 13.54 -6.95
N ILE A 120 26.89 14.71 -7.00
CA ILE A 120 27.29 15.86 -7.82
C ILE A 120 28.67 16.39 -7.39
N TYR A 121 28.92 16.48 -6.09
CA TYR A 121 30.17 17.01 -5.53
C TYR A 121 31.17 15.94 -5.11
N SER A 122 30.96 14.68 -5.53
CA SER A 122 31.76 13.55 -5.05
C SER A 122 33.27 13.69 -5.30
N GLU A 123 33.69 14.37 -6.37
CA GLU A 123 35.11 14.68 -6.63
C GLU A 123 35.67 15.74 -5.67
N VAL A 124 34.90 16.80 -5.43
CA VAL A 124 35.29 17.91 -4.54
C VAL A 124 35.33 17.44 -3.09
N LEU A 125 34.34 16.67 -2.66
CA LEU A 125 34.25 16.12 -1.29
C LEU A 125 35.40 15.15 -1.00
N LYS A 126 35.81 14.34 -1.99
CA LYS A 126 37.00 13.48 -1.88
C LYS A 126 38.29 14.29 -1.77
N GLN A 127 38.41 15.38 -2.52
CA GLN A 127 39.58 16.27 -2.48
C GLN A 127 39.69 17.04 -1.16
N SER A 128 38.56 17.41 -0.54
CA SER A 128 38.53 18.10 0.76
C SER A 128 38.74 17.17 1.96
N GLY A 129 38.99 15.87 1.74
CA GLY A 129 39.17 14.89 2.82
C GLY A 129 37.90 14.64 3.64
N HIS A 130 36.73 14.97 3.11
CA HIS A 130 35.46 14.76 3.81
C HIS A 130 35.17 13.25 3.83
N GLN A 131 35.31 12.64 5.01
CA GLN A 131 34.90 11.26 5.26
C GLN A 131 33.41 11.31 5.61
N SER A 132 32.56 10.85 4.68
CA SER A 132 31.11 10.79 4.83
C SER A 132 30.64 9.71 5.82
N ASP A 133 31.46 9.38 6.82
CA ASP A 133 31.33 8.18 7.67
C ASP A 133 30.90 8.53 9.11
N ASP A 134 30.77 9.82 9.46
CA ASP A 134 30.66 10.29 10.85
C ASP A 134 29.35 11.02 11.19
N GLU A 135 28.44 11.19 10.24
CA GLU A 135 27.09 11.66 10.52
C GLU A 135 26.14 10.54 10.09
N GLU A 136 25.55 9.84 11.05
CA GLU A 136 24.33 9.08 10.78
C GLU A 136 23.32 10.09 10.23
N ASP A 137 23.25 10.15 8.89
CA ASP A 137 22.39 11.08 8.17
C ASP A 137 20.99 10.99 8.80
N GLU A 138 20.31 12.12 8.98
CA GLU A 138 18.92 12.20 9.48
C GLU A 138 18.00 11.15 8.79
N ASP A 139 18.29 10.83 7.53
CA ASP A 139 17.66 9.79 6.72
C ASP A 139 17.86 8.34 7.24
N ASP A 140 19.05 8.03 7.77
CA ASP A 140 19.37 6.72 8.36
C ASP A 140 18.66 6.58 9.71
N MET A 141 18.54 7.67 10.50
CA MET A 141 17.71 7.69 11.71
C MET A 141 16.21 7.49 11.40
N GLU A 142 15.66 8.23 10.42
CA GLU A 142 14.25 8.09 10.01
C GLU A 142 13.95 6.66 9.50
N ALA A 143 14.87 6.07 8.73
CA ALA A 143 14.70 4.70 8.26
C ALA A 143 14.80 3.67 9.38
N HIS A 144 15.69 3.89 10.35
CA HIS A 144 15.78 3.05 11.53
C HIS A 144 14.48 3.10 12.33
N GLU A 145 13.92 4.29 12.57
CA GLU A 145 12.62 4.46 13.24
C GLU A 145 11.49 3.77 12.46
N ALA A 146 11.41 3.94 11.14
CA ALA A 146 10.40 3.29 10.31
C ALA A 146 10.53 1.76 10.32
N SER A 147 11.76 1.23 10.44
CA SER A 147 12.02 -0.20 10.58
C SER A 147 11.55 -0.71 11.95
N LEU A 148 11.87 0.01 13.03
CA LEU A 148 11.41 -0.31 14.38
C LEU A 148 9.89 -0.29 14.50
N LEU A 149 9.22 0.68 13.86
CA LEU A 149 7.76 0.74 13.86
C LEU A 149 7.14 -0.50 13.20
N ARG A 150 7.69 -0.94 12.06
CA ARG A 150 7.21 -2.16 11.38
C ARG A 150 7.46 -3.42 12.20
N LEU A 151 8.58 -3.46 12.93
CA LEU A 151 8.87 -4.58 13.83
C LEU A 151 7.88 -4.60 14.99
N LYS A 152 7.61 -3.44 15.59
CA LYS A 152 6.58 -3.30 16.61
C LYS A 152 5.18 -3.70 16.12
N GLU A 153 4.78 -3.29 14.92
CA GLU A 153 3.51 -3.70 14.30
C GLU A 153 3.41 -5.24 14.19
N ALA A 154 4.51 -5.91 13.86
CA ALA A 154 4.55 -7.37 13.77
C ALA A 154 4.51 -8.05 15.15
N ASP A 155 5.19 -7.48 16.16
CA ASP A 155 5.14 -7.97 17.54
C ASP A 155 3.72 -7.82 18.12
N ASP A 156 3.10 -6.66 17.89
CA ASP A 156 1.72 -6.38 18.33
C ASP A 156 0.72 -7.34 17.68
N ALA A 157 0.92 -7.69 16.40
CA ALA A 157 0.09 -8.67 15.69
C ALA A 157 0.27 -10.09 16.23
N THR A 158 1.51 -10.51 16.54
CA THR A 158 1.83 -11.89 16.91
C THR A 158 1.66 -12.18 18.41
N ARG A 159 1.50 -11.15 19.25
CA ARG A 159 1.41 -11.25 20.72
C ARG A 159 0.41 -12.27 21.26
N GLN A 160 -0.70 -12.50 20.56
CA GLN A 160 -1.79 -13.39 21.00
C GLN A 160 -1.95 -14.61 20.09
N MET A 161 -1.06 -14.82 19.14
CA MET A 161 -1.15 -15.94 18.21
C MET A 161 -0.68 -17.24 18.87
N THR A 162 -1.35 -18.33 18.51
CA THR A 162 -0.87 -19.68 18.81
C THR A 162 0.37 -20.01 17.98
N ARG A 163 1.08 -21.09 18.32
CA ARG A 163 2.26 -21.56 17.57
C ARG A 163 1.93 -21.80 16.08
N GLU A 164 0.79 -22.42 15.80
CA GLU A 164 0.37 -22.76 14.44
C GLU A 164 0.03 -21.51 13.63
N GLU A 165 -0.69 -20.56 14.24
CA GLU A 165 -1.00 -19.27 13.62
C GLU A 165 0.25 -18.43 13.38
N TYR A 166 1.20 -18.43 14.33
CA TYR A 166 2.47 -17.74 14.17
C TYR A 166 3.29 -18.32 13.00
N GLN A 167 3.37 -19.64 12.87
CA GLN A 167 4.06 -20.29 11.77
C GLN A 167 3.43 -19.93 10.41
N HIS A 168 2.10 -19.93 10.33
CA HIS A 168 1.40 -19.48 9.13
C HIS A 168 1.65 -17.99 8.83
N TYR A 169 1.69 -17.14 9.87
CA TYR A 169 1.98 -15.71 9.75
C TYR A 169 3.40 -15.44 9.27
N SER A 170 4.41 -16.15 9.80
CA SER A 170 5.80 -16.00 9.37
C SER A 170 5.97 -16.32 7.89
N ASP A 171 5.35 -17.40 7.41
CA ASP A 171 5.39 -17.80 6.00
C ASP A 171 4.73 -16.75 5.10
N CYS A 172 3.57 -16.23 5.52
CA CYS A 172 2.85 -15.20 4.80
C CYS A 172 3.56 -13.84 4.80
N ARG A 173 4.29 -13.48 5.86
CA ARG A 173 5.10 -12.26 5.98
C ARG A 173 6.27 -12.26 5.01
N GLN A 174 6.88 -13.43 4.78
CA GLN A 174 7.99 -13.59 3.83
C GLN A 174 7.54 -13.66 2.36
N ALA A 175 6.23 -13.74 2.10
CA ALA A 175 5.71 -13.83 0.74
C ALA A 175 6.07 -12.59 -0.10
N SER A 176 6.56 -12.81 -1.32
CA SER A 176 6.87 -11.74 -2.28
C SER A 176 6.40 -12.10 -3.68
N PHE A 177 6.32 -11.09 -4.55
CA PHE A 177 5.92 -11.26 -5.95
C PHE A 177 6.99 -11.98 -6.78
N THR A 178 8.28 -11.75 -6.50
CA THR A 178 9.38 -12.16 -7.38
C THR A 178 10.21 -13.32 -6.86
N TYR A 179 10.25 -13.57 -5.54
CA TYR A 179 11.06 -14.64 -4.97
C TYR A 179 10.64 -16.01 -5.51
N ARG A 180 11.56 -16.69 -6.20
CA ARG A 180 11.35 -17.96 -6.91
C ARG A 180 10.18 -17.96 -7.92
N LYS A 181 9.60 -16.79 -8.21
CA LYS A 181 8.38 -16.62 -9.03
C LYS A 181 8.50 -15.52 -10.09
N ALA A 182 9.71 -15.02 -10.34
CA ALA A 182 9.98 -13.96 -11.34
C ALA A 182 9.38 -14.22 -12.73
N LYS A 183 9.36 -15.48 -13.20
CA LYS A 183 8.73 -15.84 -14.49
C LYS A 183 7.22 -15.61 -14.46
N ARG A 184 6.52 -16.12 -13.43
CA ARG A 184 5.08 -15.91 -13.24
C ARG A 184 4.74 -14.43 -13.07
N PHE A 185 5.60 -13.68 -12.39
CA PHE A 185 5.41 -12.24 -12.23
C PHE A 185 5.51 -11.49 -13.57
N ARG A 186 6.46 -11.85 -14.44
CA ARG A 186 6.53 -11.29 -15.79
C ARG A 186 5.32 -11.64 -16.65
N GLU A 187 4.84 -12.89 -16.56
CA GLU A 187 3.60 -13.34 -17.22
C GLU A 187 2.37 -12.57 -16.70
N PHE A 188 2.30 -12.35 -15.39
CA PHE A 188 1.26 -11.55 -14.75
C PHE A 188 1.21 -10.11 -15.28
N LEU A 189 2.38 -9.45 -15.40
CA LEU A 189 2.43 -8.11 -15.99
C LEU A 189 2.08 -8.11 -17.48
N ASN A 190 2.42 -9.18 -18.20
CA ASN A 190 2.16 -9.36 -19.64
C ASN A 190 2.60 -8.14 -20.47
N LEU A 191 3.84 -7.70 -20.25
CA LEU A 191 4.39 -6.50 -20.86
C LEU A 191 4.73 -6.74 -22.33
N PRO A 192 4.55 -5.74 -23.21
CA PRO A 192 5.06 -5.81 -24.57
C PRO A 192 6.60 -5.82 -24.57
N THR A 193 7.21 -6.36 -25.62
CA THR A 193 8.66 -6.61 -25.71
C THR A 193 9.53 -5.36 -25.48
N HIS A 194 9.05 -4.17 -25.82
CA HIS A 194 9.78 -2.91 -25.62
C HIS A 194 9.74 -2.37 -24.17
N LEU A 195 8.85 -2.92 -23.34
CA LEU A 195 8.72 -2.65 -21.90
C LEU A 195 9.21 -3.82 -21.05
N ASP A 196 9.77 -4.86 -21.65
CA ASP A 196 10.18 -6.07 -20.94
C ASP A 196 11.31 -5.77 -19.94
N LEU A 197 11.23 -6.42 -18.79
CA LEU A 197 12.19 -6.29 -17.71
C LEU A 197 13.31 -7.31 -17.92
N LYS A 198 14.55 -6.83 -18.03
CA LYS A 198 15.69 -7.68 -18.35
C LYS A 198 15.95 -8.69 -17.23
N ALA A 199 16.07 -9.97 -17.60
CA ALA A 199 16.47 -11.02 -16.67
C ALA A 199 17.92 -10.81 -16.20
N GLY A 200 18.16 -10.92 -14.89
CA GLY A 200 19.48 -10.75 -14.26
C GLY A 200 19.82 -9.32 -13.84
N ASP A 201 18.94 -8.36 -14.09
CA ASP A 201 19.01 -6.98 -13.58
C ASP A 201 18.07 -6.81 -12.37
N ASP A 202 18.29 -5.81 -11.53
CA ASP A 202 17.51 -5.55 -10.32
C ASP A 202 16.12 -4.98 -10.61
N THR A 203 15.82 -4.66 -11.87
CA THR A 203 14.54 -4.07 -12.30
C THR A 203 13.33 -4.93 -11.92
N VAL A 204 13.40 -6.26 -12.08
CA VAL A 204 12.30 -7.16 -11.68
C VAL A 204 12.05 -7.10 -10.18
N ASP A 205 13.12 -7.11 -9.38
CA ASP A 205 13.01 -7.12 -7.92
C ASP A 205 12.58 -5.75 -7.36
N ILE A 206 13.03 -4.64 -7.97
CA ILE A 206 12.54 -3.30 -7.65
C ILE A 206 11.04 -3.21 -7.91
N VAL A 207 10.58 -3.68 -9.08
CA VAL A 207 9.14 -3.69 -9.39
C VAL A 207 8.37 -4.60 -8.44
N GLY A 208 8.91 -5.76 -8.07
CA GLY A 208 8.33 -6.66 -7.08
C GLY A 208 8.22 -6.05 -5.68
N PHE A 209 9.24 -5.31 -5.25
CA PHE A 209 9.24 -4.55 -4.00
C PHE A 209 8.17 -3.45 -4.02
N LEU A 210 8.07 -2.70 -5.12
CA LEU A 210 7.06 -1.65 -5.26
C LEU A 210 5.65 -2.22 -5.29
N ALA A 211 5.44 -3.37 -5.94
CA ALA A 211 4.17 -4.08 -5.92
C ALA A 211 3.75 -4.45 -4.49
N PHE A 212 4.69 -4.95 -3.68
CA PHE A 212 4.46 -5.27 -2.27
C PHE A 212 4.08 -4.04 -1.46
N GLU A 213 4.82 -2.94 -1.60
CA GLU A 213 4.51 -1.68 -0.90
C GLU A 213 3.15 -1.11 -1.33
N MET A 214 2.76 -1.24 -2.61
CA MET A 214 1.43 -0.83 -3.08
C MET A 214 0.30 -1.65 -2.43
N VAL A 215 0.46 -2.97 -2.33
CA VAL A 215 -0.51 -3.82 -1.61
C VAL A 215 -0.61 -3.39 -0.14
N ARG A 216 0.53 -3.20 0.55
CA ARG A 216 0.55 -2.74 1.95
C ARG A 216 -0.19 -1.41 2.14
N SER A 217 0.14 -0.41 1.31
CA SER A 217 -0.49 0.91 1.40
C SER A 217 -1.98 0.84 1.13
N LEU A 218 -2.42 0.07 0.12
CA LEU A 218 -3.84 -0.11 -0.19
C LEU A 218 -4.60 -0.80 0.94
N THR A 219 -4.04 -1.87 1.53
CA THR A 219 -4.69 -2.60 2.61
C THR A 219 -4.84 -1.75 3.87
N LEU A 220 -3.79 -1.04 4.27
CA LEU A 220 -3.82 -0.19 5.47
C LEU A 220 -4.74 1.02 5.28
N ALA A 221 -4.71 1.65 4.10
CA ALA A 221 -5.64 2.73 3.78
C ALA A 221 -7.09 2.23 3.74
N GLY A 222 -7.32 1.04 3.18
CA GLY A 222 -8.63 0.39 3.20
C GLY A 222 -9.15 0.12 4.61
N LEU A 223 -8.29 -0.36 5.53
CA LEU A 223 -8.64 -0.54 6.94
C LEU A 223 -8.95 0.78 7.62
N THR A 224 -8.20 1.85 7.30
CA THR A 224 -8.46 3.19 7.81
C THR A 224 -9.84 3.69 7.38
N VAL A 225 -10.19 3.52 6.10
CA VAL A 225 -11.52 3.87 5.58
C VAL A 225 -12.61 3.05 6.25
N LYS A 226 -12.44 1.72 6.32
CA LYS A 226 -13.38 0.82 7.00
C LYS A 226 -13.66 1.30 8.42
N LYS A 227 -12.60 1.57 9.20
CA LYS A 227 -12.72 2.06 10.57
C LYS A 227 -13.49 3.37 10.65
N SER A 228 -13.19 4.32 9.75
CA SER A 228 -13.94 5.59 9.72
C SER A 228 -15.44 5.41 9.44
N LEU A 229 -15.80 4.49 8.55
CA LEU A 229 -17.22 4.19 8.24
C LEU A 229 -17.92 3.47 9.40
N GLU A 230 -17.21 2.56 10.07
CA GLU A 230 -17.74 1.87 11.26
C GLU A 230 -17.97 2.87 12.41
N ASP A 231 -17.04 3.79 12.66
CA ASP A 231 -17.17 4.84 13.67
C ASP A 231 -18.36 5.78 13.37
N ASP A 232 -18.53 6.21 12.12
CA ASP A 232 -19.67 7.04 11.69
C ASP A 232 -21.01 6.32 11.86
N SER A 233 -21.06 5.02 11.52
CA SER A 233 -22.25 4.20 11.69
C SER A 233 -22.61 3.97 13.16
N ALA A 234 -21.61 3.85 14.04
CA ALA A 234 -21.80 3.73 15.48
C ALA A 234 -22.36 5.04 16.09
N TYR A 235 -21.94 6.19 15.56
CA TYR A 235 -22.48 7.49 15.98
C TYR A 235 -23.92 7.69 15.49
N ALA A 236 -24.24 7.29 14.25
CA ALA A 236 -25.59 7.40 13.70
C ALA A 236 -26.60 6.43 14.34
N SER A 237 -26.13 5.25 14.75
CA SER A 237 -26.93 4.21 15.41
C SER A 237 -27.07 4.40 16.93
N SER A 238 -26.31 5.33 17.54
CA SER A 238 -26.52 5.72 18.92
C SER A 238 -27.86 6.45 19.05
N PRO A 239 -28.83 5.91 19.80
CA PRO A 239 -30.06 6.65 20.06
C PRO A 239 -29.65 7.91 20.83
N SER A 240 -29.95 9.09 20.29
CA SER A 240 -29.81 10.33 21.04
C SER A 240 -30.63 10.16 22.32
N LEU A 241 -29.97 9.86 23.44
CA LEU A 241 -30.65 9.71 24.72
C LEU A 241 -31.34 11.03 25.00
N GLY A 242 -32.67 11.00 24.88
CA GLY A 242 -33.52 12.15 25.04
C GLY A 242 -33.14 12.91 26.31
N LYS A 243 -33.10 14.23 26.19
CA LYS A 243 -32.94 15.18 27.28
C LYS A 243 -34.06 14.93 28.29
N ARG A 244 -33.84 14.02 29.25
CA ARG A 244 -34.75 13.78 30.38
C ARG A 244 -34.73 15.01 31.28
N LYS A 245 -35.62 15.96 31.00
CA LYS A 245 -36.00 17.00 31.97
C LYS A 245 -37.06 16.40 32.89
N ALA A 246 -36.61 15.73 33.94
CA ALA A 246 -37.45 15.46 35.09
C ALA A 246 -37.31 16.64 36.07
N LEU A 247 -38.37 17.45 36.22
CA LEU A 247 -38.81 17.92 37.54
C LEU A 247 -40.26 18.41 37.50
N SER A 248 -41.03 17.81 38.42
CA SER A 248 -42.38 18.08 38.91
C SER A 248 -42.94 19.51 38.85
N GLY A 249 -44.23 19.61 38.46
CA GLY A 249 -45.10 20.75 38.73
C GLY A 249 -46.56 20.41 38.43
N ALA A 250 -47.42 20.54 39.43
CA ALA A 250 -48.80 20.05 39.48
C ALA A 250 -49.81 20.78 38.57
N GLY A 251 -50.90 20.07 38.22
CA GLY A 251 -52.24 20.66 38.03
C GLY A 251 -52.78 20.74 36.60
N GLY A 252 -53.87 20.00 36.30
CA GLY A 252 -54.73 20.26 35.13
C GLY A 252 -55.62 19.08 34.72
N SER A 253 -56.94 19.25 34.83
CA SER A 253 -58.04 18.28 34.61
C SER A 253 -58.16 17.63 33.21
N PRO A 254 -58.95 16.54 33.09
CA PRO A 254 -59.04 15.71 31.89
C PRO A 254 -60.23 16.13 31.01
N GLU A 255 -60.00 16.78 29.87
CA GLU A 255 -60.98 16.81 28.76
C GLU A 255 -60.36 17.41 27.50
N LYS A 256 -59.92 16.54 26.56
CA LYS A 256 -60.18 16.69 25.12
C LYS A 256 -59.55 15.53 24.35
N ARG A 257 -60.42 14.62 23.91
CA ARG A 257 -60.18 13.78 22.74
C ARG A 257 -59.96 14.70 21.53
N ARG A 258 -58.79 14.63 20.90
CA ARG A 258 -58.63 14.97 19.49
C ARG A 258 -57.63 14.01 18.88
N ARG A 259 -58.19 12.94 18.32
CA ARG A 259 -57.56 12.05 17.35
C ARG A 259 -57.33 12.90 16.10
N GLU A 260 -56.08 13.27 15.85
CA GLU A 260 -55.64 13.70 14.51
C GLU A 260 -54.79 12.60 13.92
N ASP A 261 -55.33 12.09 12.83
CA ASP A 261 -54.79 11.16 11.85
C ASP A 261 -53.61 11.83 11.13
N ALA A 262 -52.41 11.26 11.25
CA ALA A 262 -51.24 11.69 10.51
C ALA A 262 -50.40 10.46 10.16
N GLY A 263 -50.54 10.03 8.90
CA GLY A 263 -49.49 9.43 8.10
C GLY A 263 -48.95 8.09 8.57
N ASP A 264 -49.56 7.02 8.06
CA ASP A 264 -48.94 5.71 7.89
C ASP A 264 -47.61 5.86 7.12
N GLY A 265 -46.52 5.61 7.82
CA GLY A 265 -45.16 5.66 7.34
C GLY A 265 -44.35 4.79 8.26
N ASP A 266 -44.31 3.49 7.92
CA ASP A 266 -43.51 2.45 8.56
C ASP A 266 -42.00 2.79 8.50
N GLU A 267 -41.57 3.80 9.25
CA GLU A 267 -40.20 3.86 9.77
C GLU A 267 -40.24 3.20 11.13
N GLU A 268 -40.13 1.88 11.12
CA GLU A 268 -39.91 1.04 12.29
C GLU A 268 -38.67 1.58 13.02
N ALA A 269 -38.91 2.47 13.99
CA ALA A 269 -37.88 3.00 14.85
C ALA A 269 -37.25 1.82 15.57
N ALA A 270 -36.09 1.38 15.08
CA ALA A 270 -35.38 0.19 15.55
C ALA A 270 -35.26 0.26 17.08
N LEU A 271 -36.09 -0.52 17.76
CA LEU A 271 -36.03 -0.66 19.21
C LEU A 271 -34.65 -1.23 19.56
N PRO A 272 -34.06 -0.88 20.71
CA PRO A 272 -32.77 -1.41 21.13
C PRO A 272 -32.86 -2.94 21.18
N VAL A 273 -32.24 -3.59 20.20
CA VAL A 273 -32.18 -5.05 20.10
C VAL A 273 -31.28 -5.54 21.23
N ASN A 274 -31.81 -6.41 22.10
CA ASN A 274 -31.03 -7.02 23.18
C ASN A 274 -29.93 -7.90 22.56
N THR A 275 -28.69 -7.43 22.62
CA THR A 275 -27.50 -8.09 22.06
C THR A 275 -26.98 -9.26 22.92
N LEU A 276 -27.57 -9.48 24.10
CA LEU A 276 -27.19 -10.52 25.06
C LEU A 276 -27.33 -11.96 24.55
N PHE A 277 -28.21 -12.19 23.57
CA PHE A 277 -28.47 -13.52 22.98
C PHE A 277 -28.24 -13.56 21.47
N LEU A 278 -27.73 -12.47 20.88
CA LEU A 278 -27.19 -12.52 19.54
C LEU A 278 -25.85 -13.25 19.58
N PRO A 279 -25.41 -13.89 18.49
CA PRO A 279 -24.02 -14.31 18.37
C PRO A 279 -23.13 -13.13 18.78
N PRO A 280 -22.03 -13.37 19.53
CA PRO A 280 -21.08 -12.32 19.87
C PRO A 280 -20.82 -11.51 18.60
N PRO A 281 -20.81 -10.16 18.64
CA PRO A 281 -20.60 -9.35 17.44
C PRO A 281 -19.42 -9.96 16.69
N GLU A 282 -19.73 -10.57 15.55
CA GLU A 282 -18.82 -11.50 14.91
C GLU A 282 -17.52 -10.78 14.59
N ALA A 283 -16.45 -11.56 14.67
CA ALA A 283 -15.07 -11.22 14.35
C ALA A 283 -14.95 -10.15 13.26
N ARG A 284 -14.01 -9.23 13.48
CA ARG A 284 -13.53 -8.20 12.53
C ARG A 284 -13.96 -8.52 11.09
N THR A 285 -14.82 -7.69 10.50
CA THR A 285 -15.35 -7.96 9.16
C THR A 285 -14.26 -7.83 8.08
N ALA A 286 -14.35 -8.62 7.01
CA ALA A 286 -13.36 -8.54 5.93
C ALA A 286 -13.45 -7.21 5.16
N LEU A 287 -12.32 -6.78 4.58
CA LEU A 287 -12.29 -5.62 3.69
C LEU A 287 -13.18 -5.86 2.47
N ARG A 288 -14.11 -4.92 2.23
CA ARG A 288 -14.97 -4.90 1.04
C ARG A 288 -14.29 -4.15 -0.11
N PRO A 289 -14.68 -4.41 -1.37
CA PRO A 289 -14.16 -3.67 -2.53
C PRO A 289 -14.35 -2.15 -2.40
N GLU A 290 -15.47 -1.71 -1.81
CA GLU A 290 -15.80 -0.29 -1.58
C GLU A 290 -14.75 0.43 -0.72
N HIS A 291 -14.26 -0.21 0.35
CA HIS A 291 -13.21 0.36 1.21
C HIS A 291 -11.91 0.59 0.42
N ILE A 292 -11.57 -0.33 -0.48
CA ILE A 292 -10.38 -0.23 -1.34
C ILE A 292 -10.57 0.85 -2.41
N GLN A 293 -11.75 0.95 -3.02
CA GLN A 293 -12.03 1.98 -4.03
C GLN A 293 -11.97 3.39 -3.44
N ASP A 294 -12.56 3.60 -2.27
CA ASP A 294 -12.49 4.88 -1.57
C ASP A 294 -11.06 5.19 -1.13
N ALA A 295 -10.36 4.23 -0.51
CA ALA A 295 -8.96 4.38 -0.12
C ALA A 295 -8.08 4.77 -1.32
N PHE A 296 -8.22 4.07 -2.45
CA PHE A 296 -7.48 4.38 -3.67
C PHE A 296 -7.81 5.78 -4.20
N SER A 297 -9.08 6.18 -4.17
CA SER A 297 -9.52 7.51 -4.62
C SER A 297 -8.95 8.63 -3.75
N ARG A 298 -8.93 8.45 -2.43
CA ARG A 298 -8.31 9.39 -1.47
C ARG A 298 -6.80 9.52 -1.71
N MET A 299 -6.11 8.39 -1.85
CA MET A 299 -4.67 8.36 -2.14
C MET A 299 -4.31 9.11 -3.42
N GLN A 300 -5.09 8.93 -4.50
CA GLN A 300 -4.87 9.65 -5.77
C GLN A 300 -5.15 11.15 -5.66
N THR A 301 -6.17 11.52 -4.87
CA THR A 301 -6.62 12.91 -4.72
C THR A 301 -5.66 13.74 -3.86
N GLU A 302 -5.33 13.25 -2.66
CA GLU A 302 -4.36 13.87 -1.75
C GLU A 302 -3.05 14.17 -2.47
N TRP A 303 -2.62 13.20 -3.26
CA TRP A 303 -1.41 13.30 -4.05
C TRP A 303 -1.48 14.38 -5.15
N ALA A 304 -2.60 14.44 -5.87
CA ALA A 304 -2.82 15.47 -6.89
C ALA A 304 -2.82 16.88 -6.26
N HIS A 305 -3.37 17.02 -5.06
CA HIS A 305 -3.33 18.28 -4.30
C HIS A 305 -1.90 18.68 -3.95
N LEU A 306 -1.07 17.78 -3.43
CA LEU A 306 0.33 18.10 -3.07
C LEU A 306 1.16 18.62 -4.27
N ARG A 307 0.84 18.21 -5.50
CA ARG A 307 1.60 18.59 -6.70
C ARG A 307 1.02 19.76 -7.49
N SER A 308 -0.29 19.93 -7.47
CA SER A 308 -0.99 20.88 -8.34
C SER A 308 -1.67 22.03 -7.59
N ALA A 309 -1.76 21.96 -6.25
CA ALA A 309 -2.29 23.06 -5.46
C ALA A 309 -1.35 24.26 -5.55
N GLY A 310 -1.74 25.27 -6.35
CA GLY A 310 -1.08 26.57 -6.36
C GLY A 310 -1.02 27.23 -7.73
N SER A 311 -0.79 26.46 -8.79
CA SER A 311 -0.38 27.06 -10.08
C SER A 311 -1.50 27.25 -11.10
N ARG A 312 -2.68 26.63 -10.89
CA ARG A 312 -3.76 26.60 -11.90
C ARG A 312 -5.18 26.83 -11.35
N ASN A 313 -5.33 27.09 -10.05
CA ASN A 313 -6.64 27.23 -9.38
C ASN A 313 -7.51 28.38 -9.93
N TRP A 314 -6.93 29.32 -10.67
CA TRP A 314 -7.60 30.48 -11.26
C TRP A 314 -7.89 30.35 -12.76
N ARG A 315 -7.44 29.26 -13.41
CA ARG A 315 -7.70 29.02 -14.83
C ARG A 315 -8.72 27.89 -14.96
N GLY A 316 -9.91 28.22 -15.46
CA GLY A 316 -10.93 27.22 -15.79
C GLY A 316 -10.43 26.29 -16.89
N GLY A 317 -10.33 25.01 -16.58
CA GLY A 317 -9.97 23.94 -17.49
C GLY A 317 -9.81 22.64 -16.71
N SER A 318 -10.53 21.59 -17.13
CA SER A 318 -10.22 20.24 -16.67
C SER A 318 -8.81 19.88 -17.13
N TYR A 319 -8.06 19.17 -16.29
CA TYR A 319 -6.76 18.62 -16.65
C TYR A 319 -6.91 17.65 -17.84
N THR A 320 -6.83 18.17 -19.06
CA THR A 320 -6.81 17.41 -20.31
C THR A 320 -5.95 18.16 -21.34
N ASP A 321 -4.95 17.47 -21.86
CA ASP A 321 -4.27 17.70 -23.15
C ASP A 321 -3.14 18.74 -23.35
N ALA A 322 -2.58 19.38 -22.32
CA ALA A 322 -1.42 20.28 -22.51
C ALA A 322 -0.12 19.89 -21.76
N CYS A 323 -0.02 18.69 -21.19
CA CYS A 323 1.17 18.25 -20.44
C CYS A 323 2.06 17.25 -21.21
N PHE A 324 2.20 17.39 -22.52
CA PHE A 324 3.20 16.60 -23.28
C PHE A 324 4.66 17.04 -23.00
N ALA A 325 4.89 18.13 -22.26
CA ALA A 325 6.22 18.73 -22.11
C ALA A 325 6.91 18.58 -20.73
N HIS A 326 6.21 18.19 -19.65
CA HIS A 326 6.86 18.01 -18.34
C HIS A 326 6.31 16.77 -17.62
N LEU A 327 6.87 15.61 -17.98
CA LEU A 327 6.72 14.36 -17.25
C LEU A 327 7.36 14.50 -15.87
N ASN A 328 6.60 14.22 -14.81
CA ASN A 328 7.12 13.63 -13.59
C ASN A 328 5.96 13.09 -12.76
N PHE A 329 5.92 11.76 -12.67
CA PHE A 329 5.18 10.82 -11.81
C PHE A 329 3.82 11.29 -11.23
N TYR A 330 2.82 10.42 -11.34
CA TYR A 330 1.48 10.37 -10.72
C TYR A 330 0.30 11.26 -11.22
N SER A 331 0.24 11.61 -12.51
CA SER A 331 -1.05 12.05 -13.11
C SER A 331 -1.73 10.86 -13.80
N LEU A 332 -2.62 10.14 -13.10
CA LEU A 332 -3.33 8.95 -13.59
C LEU A 332 -4.82 9.20 -13.83
N ARG A 333 -5.16 10.29 -14.54
CA ARG A 333 -6.55 10.75 -14.62
C ARG A 333 -7.36 10.32 -15.84
N THR A 334 -7.00 9.29 -16.63
CA THR A 334 -7.86 8.98 -17.80
C THR A 334 -7.99 7.53 -18.27
N VAL A 335 -7.13 6.57 -17.88
CA VAL A 335 -7.25 5.22 -18.46
C VAL A 335 -7.84 4.17 -17.51
N CYS A 336 -7.67 4.32 -16.19
CA CYS A 336 -8.02 3.25 -15.25
C CYS A 336 -9.52 3.21 -14.88
N MET A 337 -10.16 4.37 -14.70
CA MET A 337 -11.57 4.43 -14.29
C MET A 337 -12.51 3.95 -15.42
N TYR A 338 -12.17 4.23 -16.69
CA TYR A 338 -12.92 3.67 -17.81
C TYR A 338 -12.67 2.16 -17.96
N CYS A 339 -11.43 1.65 -17.88
CA CYS A 339 -11.18 0.21 -18.08
C CYS A 339 -11.76 -0.70 -16.98
N ILE A 340 -11.79 -0.27 -15.71
CA ILE A 340 -12.37 -1.05 -14.61
C ILE A 340 -13.91 -1.08 -14.73
N VAL A 341 -14.54 0.06 -15.05
CA VAL A 341 -16.00 0.14 -15.27
C VAL A 341 -16.41 -0.58 -16.56
N PHE A 342 -15.62 -0.49 -17.63
CA PHE A 342 -15.93 -1.18 -18.91
C PHE A 342 -15.83 -2.69 -18.81
N ARG A 343 -14.88 -3.25 -18.04
CA ARG A 343 -14.80 -4.70 -17.84
C ARG A 343 -15.98 -5.25 -17.02
N SER A 344 -16.46 -4.51 -16.02
CA SER A 344 -17.65 -4.89 -15.25
C SER A 344 -18.94 -4.77 -16.09
N ALA A 345 -19.04 -3.73 -16.93
CA ALA A 345 -20.20 -3.54 -17.81
C ALA A 345 -20.27 -4.53 -18.99
N ILE A 346 -19.12 -4.99 -19.50
CA ILE A 346 -19.07 -6.02 -20.56
C ILE A 346 -19.41 -7.42 -19.99
N ALA A 347 -18.98 -7.74 -18.76
CA ALA A 347 -19.34 -8.99 -18.11
C ALA A 347 -20.86 -9.09 -17.83
N HIS A 348 -21.52 -7.99 -17.48
CA HIS A 348 -22.97 -7.96 -17.29
C HIS A 348 -23.78 -7.96 -18.61
N ASN A 349 -23.28 -7.37 -19.70
CA ASN A 349 -24.01 -7.35 -20.98
C ASN A 349 -23.84 -8.62 -21.81
N ILE A 350 -22.79 -9.41 -21.60
CA ILE A 350 -22.63 -10.70 -22.30
C ILE A 350 -23.55 -11.79 -21.73
N CYS A 351 -24.02 -11.68 -20.48
CA CYS A 351 -25.01 -12.58 -19.90
C CYS A 351 -26.48 -12.28 -20.28
N ILE A 352 -26.76 -11.19 -21.01
CA ILE A 352 -28.12 -10.83 -21.46
C ILE A 352 -28.33 -11.17 -22.96
N MET A 353 -27.26 -11.58 -23.66
CA MET A 353 -27.31 -11.91 -25.09
C MET A 353 -26.76 -13.31 -25.41
N TYR A 354 -26.99 -14.28 -24.52
CA TYR A 354 -26.96 -15.72 -24.82
C TYR A 354 -28.00 -16.48 -24.01
#